data_AF-A0A1X2IQ50-F1
#
_entry.id   AF-A0A1X2IQ50-F1
#
_cell.length_a   1.000
_cell.length_b   1.000
_cell.length_c   1.000
_cell.angle_alpha   90.00
_cell.angle_beta   90.00
_cell.angle_gamma   90.00
#
_symmetry.space_group_name_H-M   'P 1'
#
loop_
_entity.id
_entity.type
_entity.pdbx_description
1 polymer ?
#
loop_
_entity_poly.entity_id
_entity_poly.type
_entity_poly.pdbx_seq_one_letter_code
_entity_poly.pdbx_strand_id
1 'polypeptide(L)'
;LKRFHLPNGESVSCVLWNGIYFVTGTDIVRSLTFRFHAFGRPITNTKKFEEGIFSDLRNLKPGIDAQLEDPKSDLLDMLYKNNCIRTQKKQKVFFWYSVPHDRLFLDALERELKREKMGLQPTTIAIAEPATSTSLDTTQELFDQLRKSMSISAAATAHALEEEINSPCMAWGRSLMKKKIV
;
A
#
# COMPACT_ATOMS: atom_id res chain seq x y z
N LEU A 1 14.31 -6.43 -9.55
CA LEU A 1 13.90 -6.44 -8.13
C LEU A 1 14.71 -5.39 -7.38
N LYS A 2 14.07 -4.43 -6.70
CA LYS A 2 14.75 -3.43 -5.87
C LYS A 2 14.43 -3.72 -4.40
N ARG A 3 15.45 -3.90 -3.56
CA ARG A 3 15.28 -4.14 -2.12
C ARG A 3 15.57 -2.87 -1.33
N PHE A 4 14.73 -2.61 -0.34
CA PHE A 4 14.90 -1.53 0.63
C PHE A 4 15.20 -2.16 1.99
N HIS A 5 16.38 -1.88 2.52
CA HIS A 5 16.81 -2.40 3.82
C HIS A 5 16.20 -1.56 4.94
N LEU A 6 15.63 -2.25 5.92
CA LEU A 6 15.09 -1.65 7.13
C LEU A 6 16.14 -1.70 8.24
N PRO A 7 16.22 -0.69 9.13
CA PRO A 7 17.14 -0.65 10.27
C PRO A 7 17.07 -1.87 11.21
N ASN A 8 15.96 -2.63 11.20
CA ASN A 8 15.76 -3.84 11.99
C ASN A 8 16.39 -5.10 11.36
N GLY A 9 17.11 -4.98 10.24
CA GLY A 9 17.73 -6.10 9.52
C GLY A 9 16.79 -6.80 8.53
N GLU A 10 15.52 -6.40 8.44
CA GLU A 10 14.60 -6.88 7.43
C GLU A 10 14.74 -6.10 6.11
N SER A 11 14.06 -6.58 5.06
CA SER A 11 13.97 -5.84 3.80
C SER A 11 12.58 -5.92 3.21
N VAL A 12 12.21 -4.86 2.50
CA VAL A 12 10.98 -4.74 1.70
C VAL A 12 11.38 -4.77 0.24
N SER A 13 10.76 -5.62 -0.57
CA SER A 13 11.10 -5.75 -1.98
C SER A 13 10.05 -5.09 -2.87
N CYS A 14 10.51 -4.21 -3.76
CA CYS A 14 9.73 -3.71 -4.88
C CYS A 14 10.07 -4.53 -6.12
N VAL A 15 9.04 -5.19 -6.67
CA VAL A 15 9.19 -6.18 -7.73
C VAL A 15 8.69 -5.56 -9.03
N LEU A 16 9.58 -5.30 -9.98
CA LEU A 16 9.19 -4.91 -11.34
C LEU A 16 9.00 -6.18 -12.19
N TRP A 17 7.80 -6.38 -12.73
CA TRP A 17 7.46 -7.52 -13.58
C TRP A 17 6.53 -7.06 -14.72
N ASN A 18 6.85 -7.40 -15.97
CA ASN A 18 6.08 -6.97 -17.15
C ASN A 18 5.78 -5.46 -17.19
N GLY A 19 6.72 -4.62 -16.74
CA GLY A 19 6.55 -3.16 -16.68
C GLY A 19 5.69 -2.64 -15.53
N ILE A 20 5.18 -3.52 -14.66
CA ILE A 20 4.33 -3.18 -13.52
C ILE A 20 5.10 -3.41 -12.22
N TYR A 21 4.95 -2.51 -11.26
CA TYR A 21 5.53 -2.64 -9.93
C TYR A 21 4.58 -3.36 -8.97
N PHE A 22 5.11 -4.35 -8.27
CA PHE A 22 4.41 -5.22 -7.34
C PHE A 22 5.02 -5.15 -5.95
N VAL A 23 4.16 -5.42 -4.96
CA VAL A 23 4.52 -5.62 -3.56
C VAL A 23 3.77 -6.86 -3.03
N THR A 24 4.44 -7.66 -2.21
CA THR A 24 3.83 -8.86 -1.62
C THR A 24 3.14 -8.50 -0.30
N GLY A 25 2.11 -9.27 0.09
CA GLY A 25 1.47 -9.10 1.40
C GLY A 25 2.48 -9.22 2.56
N THR A 26 3.48 -10.09 2.43
CA THR A 26 4.56 -10.22 3.42
C THR A 26 5.38 -8.94 3.54
N ASP A 27 5.75 -8.31 2.42
CA ASP A 27 6.52 -7.07 2.42
C ASP A 27 5.69 -5.87 2.93
N ILE A 28 4.38 -5.84 2.68
CA ILE A 28 3.45 -4.87 3.30
C ILE A 28 3.46 -5.01 4.82
N VAL A 29 3.34 -6.23 5.34
CA VAL A 29 3.40 -6.49 6.79
C VAL A 29 4.72 -6.01 7.37
N ARG A 30 5.87 -6.35 6.77
CA ARG A 30 7.19 -5.90 7.25
C ARG A 30 7.30 -4.38 7.27
N SER A 31 6.81 -3.72 6.22
CA SER A 31 6.79 -2.25 6.17
C SER A 31 5.97 -1.64 7.31
N LEU A 32 4.77 -2.18 7.57
CA LEU A 32 3.93 -1.70 8.68
C LEU A 32 4.54 -2.01 10.05
N THR A 33 5.08 -3.21 10.25
CA THR A 33 5.79 -3.59 11.48
C THR A 33 6.92 -2.62 11.79
N PHE A 34 7.73 -2.29 10.79
CA PHE A 34 8.78 -1.30 10.94
C PHE A 34 8.23 0.09 11.28
N ARG A 35 7.18 0.55 10.59
CA ARG A 35 6.55 1.85 10.89
C ARG A 35 6.01 1.92 12.31
N PHE A 36 5.38 0.86 12.80
CA PHE A 36 4.91 0.78 14.19
C PHE A 36 6.06 0.85 15.18
N HIS A 37 7.16 0.13 14.92
CA HIS A 37 8.36 0.20 15.74
C HIS A 37 8.96 1.62 15.75
N ALA A 38 9.13 2.23 14.57
CA ALA A 38 9.64 3.59 14.42
C ALA A 38 8.72 4.66 15.01
N PHE A 39 7.41 4.40 15.04
CA PHE A 39 6.41 5.26 15.70
C PHE A 39 6.46 5.15 17.23
N GLY A 40 7.22 4.21 17.79
CA GLY A 40 7.31 3.98 19.23
C GLY A 40 6.27 2.99 19.76
N ARG A 41 5.60 2.22 18.88
CA ARG A 41 4.64 1.16 19.20
C ARG A 41 5.11 -0.23 18.77
N PRO A 42 6.09 -0.86 19.43
CA PRO A 42 6.47 -2.23 19.10
C PRO A 42 5.30 -3.20 19.20
N ILE A 43 5.25 -4.15 18.27
CA ILE A 43 4.23 -5.20 18.19
C ILE A 43 4.58 -6.30 19.19
N THR A 44 3.63 -6.63 20.06
CA THR A 44 3.73 -7.73 21.03
C THR A 44 3.11 -9.01 20.50
N ASN A 45 2.03 -8.90 19.71
CA ASN A 45 1.32 -10.04 19.14
C ASN A 45 1.34 -10.01 17.61
N THR A 46 2.46 -10.48 17.04
CA THR A 46 2.70 -10.48 15.59
C THR A 46 1.62 -11.21 14.81
N LYS A 47 1.10 -12.35 15.31
CA LYS A 47 0.09 -13.14 14.60
C LYS A 47 -1.22 -12.39 14.42
N LYS A 48 -1.76 -11.81 15.51
CA LYS A 48 -2.99 -11.02 15.44
C LYS A 48 -2.82 -9.73 14.63
N PHE A 49 -1.64 -9.13 14.69
CA PHE A 49 -1.31 -7.96 13.88
C PHE A 49 -1.32 -8.31 12.39
N GLU A 50 -0.61 -9.38 11.99
CA GLU A 50 -0.61 -9.92 10.63
C GLU A 50 -2.03 -10.21 10.13
N GLU A 51 -2.85 -10.91 10.92
CA GLU A 51 -4.26 -11.20 10.61
C GLU A 51 -5.08 -9.93 10.35
N GLY A 52 -4.86 -8.87 11.15
CA GLY A 52 -5.50 -7.57 10.96
C GLY A 52 -5.12 -6.91 9.64
N ILE A 53 -3.83 -6.91 9.30
CA ILE A 53 -3.35 -6.35 8.02
C ILE A 53 -3.90 -7.16 6.83
N PHE A 54 -3.85 -8.49 6.91
CA PHE A 54 -4.43 -9.34 5.88
C PHE A 54 -5.93 -9.13 5.74
N SER A 55 -6.64 -8.82 6.83
CA SER A 55 -8.04 -8.45 6.78
C SER A 55 -8.28 -7.20 5.93
N ASP A 56 -7.48 -6.16 6.11
CA ASP A 56 -7.61 -4.92 5.34
C ASP A 56 -7.27 -5.12 3.86
N LEU A 57 -6.24 -5.92 3.59
CA LEU A 57 -5.80 -6.25 2.23
C LEU A 57 -6.83 -7.08 1.43
N ARG A 58 -7.86 -7.62 2.08
CA ARG A 58 -8.99 -8.26 1.38
C ARG A 58 -9.81 -7.27 0.56
N ASN A 59 -9.86 -6.01 0.97
CA ASN A 59 -10.66 -4.97 0.30
C ASN A 59 -10.13 -4.62 -1.10
N LEU A 60 -8.83 -4.82 -1.34
CA LEU A 60 -8.19 -4.60 -2.63
C LEU A 60 -8.64 -5.66 -3.64
N LYS A 61 -9.11 -5.31 -4.83
CA LYS A 61 -9.72 -6.27 -5.76
C LYS A 61 -8.68 -6.90 -6.70
N PRO A 62 -8.69 -8.23 -6.90
CA PRO A 62 -7.94 -8.85 -7.99
C PRO A 62 -8.37 -8.28 -9.35
N GLY A 63 -7.41 -8.01 -10.23
CA GLY A 63 -7.61 -7.39 -11.54
C GLY A 63 -7.58 -5.85 -11.53
N ILE A 64 -7.76 -5.20 -10.37
CA ILE A 64 -7.74 -3.74 -10.24
C ILE A 64 -6.56 -3.30 -9.37
N ASP A 65 -6.45 -3.86 -8.17
CA ASP A 65 -5.45 -3.48 -7.16
C ASP A 65 -4.38 -4.55 -6.95
N ALA A 66 -4.64 -5.75 -7.45
CA ALA A 66 -3.79 -6.91 -7.24
C ALA A 66 -3.91 -7.91 -8.40
N GLN A 67 -2.89 -8.72 -8.58
CA GLN A 67 -2.86 -9.87 -9.48
C GLN A 67 -2.90 -11.15 -8.67
N LEU A 68 -3.71 -12.11 -9.11
CA LEU A 68 -3.82 -13.42 -8.48
C LEU A 68 -2.96 -14.40 -9.26
N GLU A 69 -1.83 -14.78 -8.66
CA GLU A 69 -0.85 -15.66 -9.29
C GLU A 69 -1.11 -17.12 -8.91
N ASP A 70 -1.16 -17.98 -9.91
CA ASP A 70 -1.30 -19.43 -9.72
C ASP A 70 0.01 -20.09 -9.29
N PRO A 71 -0.05 -21.20 -8.53
CA PRO A 71 1.15 -21.94 -8.12
C PRO A 71 2.08 -22.24 -9.31
N LYS A 72 3.39 -22.13 -9.07
CA LYS A 72 4.45 -22.38 -10.07
C LYS A 72 4.49 -21.38 -11.24
N SER A 73 3.86 -20.21 -11.12
CA SER A 73 4.10 -19.13 -12.08
C SER A 73 5.54 -18.60 -11.97
N ASP A 74 6.09 -18.10 -13.07
CA ASP A 74 7.46 -17.55 -13.10
C ASP A 74 7.64 -16.39 -12.11
N LEU A 75 6.58 -15.58 -11.95
CA LEU A 75 6.54 -14.49 -10.98
C LEU A 75 6.62 -15.04 -9.54
N LEU A 76 5.82 -16.04 -9.17
CA LEU A 76 5.89 -16.64 -7.84
C LEU A 76 7.22 -17.33 -7.58
N ASP A 77 7.78 -18.02 -8.57
CA ASP A 77 9.08 -18.67 -8.45
C ASP A 77 10.18 -17.64 -8.18
N MET A 78 10.16 -16.52 -8.89
CA MET A 78 11.08 -15.42 -8.65
C MET A 78 10.87 -14.80 -7.26
N LEU A 79 9.62 -14.58 -6.83
CA LEU A 79 9.30 -14.04 -5.50
C LEU A 79 9.74 -14.99 -4.37
N TYR A 80 9.56 -16.30 -4.55
CA TYR A 80 9.93 -17.32 -3.58
C TYR A 80 11.45 -17.44 -3.44
N LYS A 81 12.18 -17.52 -4.57
CA LYS A 81 13.66 -17.51 -4.60
C LYS A 81 14.25 -16.26 -3.92
N ASN A 82 13.51 -15.15 -3.92
CA ASN A 82 13.91 -13.89 -3.33
C ASN A 82 13.36 -13.64 -1.92
N ASN A 83 12.77 -14.64 -1.25
CA ASN A 83 12.19 -14.54 0.11
C ASN A 83 11.11 -13.44 0.26
N CYS A 84 10.48 -13.06 -0.85
CA CYS A 84 9.38 -12.07 -0.86
C CYS A 84 8.05 -12.72 -0.45
N ILE A 85 7.94 -14.04 -0.58
CA ILE A 85 6.80 -14.87 -0.16
C ILE A 85 7.30 -16.12 0.56
N ARG A 86 6.50 -16.67 1.48
CA ARG A 86 6.85 -17.86 2.28
C ARG A 86 6.42 -19.19 1.64
N THR A 87 5.49 -19.17 0.68
CA THR A 87 4.94 -20.38 0.05
C THR A 87 4.70 -20.15 -1.44
N GLN A 88 4.73 -21.21 -2.24
CA GLN A 88 4.38 -21.19 -3.68
C GLN A 88 2.93 -21.61 -3.94
N LYS A 89 2.04 -21.46 -2.95
CA LYS A 89 0.59 -21.61 -3.17
C LYS A 89 0.09 -20.42 -3.99
N LYS A 90 -1.17 -20.49 -4.42
CA LYS A 90 -1.84 -19.35 -5.06
C LYS A 90 -1.70 -18.11 -4.16
N GLN A 91 -1.11 -17.03 -4.67
CA GLN A 91 -0.90 -15.81 -3.90
C GLN A 91 -1.55 -14.62 -4.60
N LYS A 92 -2.03 -13.68 -3.79
CA LYS A 92 -2.43 -12.36 -4.25
C LYS A 92 -1.23 -11.42 -4.11
N VAL A 93 -0.74 -10.94 -5.24
CA VAL A 93 0.37 -9.98 -5.32
C VAL A 93 -0.24 -8.62 -5.63
N PHE A 94 0.13 -7.58 -4.89
CA PHE A 94 -0.53 -6.28 -5.00
C PHE A 94 0.25 -5.36 -5.93
N PHE A 95 -0.44 -4.48 -6.66
CA PHE A 95 0.22 -3.43 -7.40
C PHE A 95 0.74 -2.38 -6.41
N TRP A 96 2.01 -2.02 -6.51
CA TRP A 96 2.68 -1.13 -5.57
C TRP A 96 1.91 0.17 -5.35
N TYR A 97 1.43 0.79 -6.43
CA TYR A 97 0.72 2.07 -6.39
C TYR A 97 -0.74 1.98 -5.90
N SER A 98 -1.35 0.80 -5.98
CA SER A 98 -2.75 0.60 -5.56
C SER A 98 -2.87 0.33 -4.05
N VAL A 99 -1.77 0.01 -3.37
CA VAL A 99 -1.77 -0.23 -1.92
C VAL A 99 -1.74 1.11 -1.19
N PRO A 100 -2.77 1.46 -0.41
CA PRO A 100 -2.79 2.71 0.32
C PRO A 100 -1.99 2.56 1.63
N HIS A 101 -0.67 2.57 1.53
CA HIS A 101 0.26 2.26 2.63
C HIS A 101 0.01 3.08 3.90
N ASP A 102 -0.20 4.40 3.77
CA ASP A 102 -0.48 5.27 4.92
C ASP A 102 -1.85 5.01 5.53
N ARG A 103 -2.83 4.72 4.68
CA ARG A 103 -4.17 4.38 5.15
C ARG A 103 -4.17 3.08 5.95
N LEU A 104 -3.48 2.05 5.47
CA LEU A 104 -3.32 0.79 6.18
C LEU A 104 -2.64 0.99 7.54
N PHE A 105 -1.64 1.86 7.63
CA PHE A 105 -1.00 2.21 8.89
C PHE A 105 -1.97 2.88 9.86
N LEU A 106 -2.72 3.89 9.41
CA LEU A 106 -3.68 4.60 10.26
C LEU A 106 -4.85 3.71 10.68
N ASP A 107 -5.41 2.91 9.78
CA ASP A 107 -6.48 1.95 10.10
C ASP A 107 -6.01 0.93 11.14
N ALA A 108 -4.75 0.47 11.04
CA ALA A 108 -4.14 -0.39 12.05
C ALA A 108 -3.97 0.32 13.40
N LEU A 109 -3.48 1.57 13.40
CA LEU A 109 -3.27 2.36 14.61
C LEU A 109 -4.58 2.66 15.32
N GLU A 110 -5.62 3.07 14.58
CA GLU A 110 -6.94 3.36 15.12
C GLU A 110 -7.55 2.13 15.80
N ARG A 111 -7.40 0.93 15.21
CA ARG A 111 -7.85 -0.32 15.84
C ARG A 111 -7.14 -0.61 17.15
N GLU A 112 -5.85 -0.34 17.21
CA GLU A 112 -5.06 -0.54 18.43
C GLU A 112 -5.50 0.43 19.53
N LEU A 113 -5.67 1.71 19.22
CA LEU A 113 -6.16 2.71 20.17
C LEU A 113 -7.60 2.42 20.63
N LYS A 114 -8.47 1.92 19.75
CA LYS A 114 -9.82 1.47 20.12
C LYS A 114 -9.77 0.30 21.11
N ARG A 115 -8.88 -0.68 20.89
CA ARG A 115 -8.71 -1.81 21.82
C ARG A 115 -8.22 -1.33 23.18
N GLU A 116 -7.22 -0.45 23.21
CA GLU A 116 -6.70 0.14 24.45
C GLU A 116 -7.81 0.88 25.21
N LYS A 117 -8.59 1.72 24.52
CA LYS A 117 -9.71 2.46 25.13
C LYS A 117 -10.81 1.54 25.67
N MET A 118 -11.04 0.39 25.04
CA MET A 118 -12.01 -0.62 25.48
C MET A 118 -11.44 -1.58 26.54
N GLY A 119 -10.19 -1.42 26.97
CA GLY A 119 -9.52 -2.34 27.91
C GLY A 119 -9.28 -3.75 27.33
N LEU A 120 -9.34 -3.91 26.01
CA LEU A 120 -9.01 -5.15 25.33
C LEU A 120 -7.50 -5.24 25.16
N GLN A 121 -6.95 -6.47 25.19
CA GLN A 121 -5.52 -6.69 24.99
C GLN A 121 -5.08 -6.21 23.59
N PRO A 122 -4.25 -5.15 23.50
CA PRO A 122 -3.77 -4.65 22.22
C PRO A 122 -2.69 -5.57 21.63
N THR A 123 -2.41 -5.41 20.35
CA THR A 123 -1.33 -6.14 19.67
C THR A 123 -0.01 -5.36 19.66
N THR A 124 -0.04 -4.11 20.11
CA THR A 124 1.06 -3.14 20.18
C THR A 124 1.05 -2.41 21.52
N ILE A 125 2.19 -1.90 21.97
CA ILE A 125 2.29 -1.12 23.21
C ILE A 125 3.00 0.20 22.89
N ALA A 126 2.47 1.34 23.34
CA ALA A 126 3.19 2.62 23.27
C ALA A 126 4.33 2.67 24.28
N ILE A 127 5.57 2.79 23.80
CA ILE A 127 6.79 2.86 24.64
C ILE A 127 7.53 4.19 24.45
N ALA A 128 7.41 4.84 23.28
CA ALA A 128 8.14 6.07 22.97
C ALA A 128 7.26 7.09 22.24
N GLU A 129 7.66 8.37 22.29
CA GLU A 129 7.01 9.42 21.49
C GLU A 129 7.24 9.19 19.99
N PRO A 130 6.23 9.45 19.13
CA PRO A 130 4.92 10.07 19.40
C PRO A 130 3.83 9.11 19.90
N ALA A 131 4.10 7.81 20.05
CA ALA A 131 3.07 6.84 20.39
C ALA A 131 2.40 7.07 21.74
N THR A 132 3.16 7.53 22.72
CA THR A 132 2.70 7.77 24.10
C THR A 132 1.77 8.99 24.18
N SER A 133 1.98 10.01 23.35
CA SER A 133 1.10 11.17 23.27
C SER A 133 -0.07 11.01 22.29
N THR A 134 -0.04 10.00 21.41
CA THR A 134 -1.05 9.82 20.36
C THR A 134 -2.35 9.28 20.94
N SER A 135 -3.40 10.08 20.87
CA SER A 135 -4.77 9.68 21.24
C SER A 135 -5.60 9.26 20.02
N LEU A 136 -6.76 8.64 20.29
CA LEU A 136 -7.73 8.31 19.24
C LEU A 136 -8.15 9.56 18.45
N ASP A 137 -8.36 10.69 19.14
CA ASP A 137 -8.79 11.96 18.53
C ASP A 137 -7.69 12.52 17.62
N THR A 138 -6.42 12.44 18.04
CA THR A 138 -5.26 12.85 17.23
C THR A 138 -5.15 12.00 15.95
N THR A 139 -5.46 10.70 16.05
CA THR A 139 -5.42 9.80 14.89
C THR A 139 -6.51 10.13 13.88
N GLN A 140 -7.69 10.54 14.36
CA GLN A 140 -8.79 10.97 13.51
C GLN A 140 -8.45 12.26 12.74
N GLU A 141 -7.81 13.23 13.39
CA GLU A 141 -7.35 14.46 12.73
C GLU A 141 -6.29 14.17 11.65
N LEU A 142 -5.30 13.32 11.95
CA LEU A 142 -4.29 12.87 10.97
C LEU A 142 -4.93 12.19 9.76
N PHE A 143 -5.97 11.40 10.02
CA PHE A 143 -6.71 10.71 8.98
C PHE A 143 -7.51 11.66 8.09
N ASP A 144 -8.14 12.67 8.66
CA ASP A 144 -8.87 13.70 7.92
C ASP A 144 -7.92 14.55 7.08
N GLN A 145 -6.74 14.88 7.62
CA GLN A 145 -5.67 15.54 6.87
C GLN A 145 -5.17 14.69 5.71
N LEU A 146 -4.92 13.39 5.92
CA LEU A 146 -4.51 12.47 4.86
C LEU A 146 -5.61 12.32 3.80
N ARG A 147 -6.88 12.24 4.21
CA ARG A 147 -8.00 12.15 3.27
C ARG A 147 -8.09 13.41 2.41
N LYS A 148 -7.90 14.59 3.00
CA LYS A 148 -7.88 15.87 2.30
C LYS A 148 -6.70 15.97 1.33
N SER A 149 -5.51 15.51 1.71
CA SER A 149 -4.36 15.49 0.81
C SER A 149 -4.55 14.51 -0.34
N MET A 150 -5.11 13.32 -0.08
CA MET A 150 -5.45 12.35 -1.12
C MET A 150 -6.51 12.88 -2.10
N SER A 151 -7.54 13.59 -1.63
CA SER A 151 -8.53 14.17 -2.54
C SER A 151 -7.94 15.27 -3.41
N ILE A 152 -7.00 16.06 -2.86
CA ILE A 152 -6.25 17.07 -3.63
C ILE A 152 -5.34 16.39 -4.66
N SER A 153 -4.62 15.33 -4.29
CA SER A 153 -3.75 14.59 -5.22
C SER A 153 -4.53 13.89 -6.32
N ALA A 154 -5.69 13.29 -6.00
CA ALA A 154 -6.57 12.67 -6.98
C ALA A 154 -7.16 13.71 -7.94
N ALA A 155 -7.59 14.87 -7.43
CA ALA A 155 -8.07 15.99 -8.25
C ALA A 155 -6.96 16.56 -9.13
N ALA A 156 -5.74 16.71 -8.61
CA ALA A 156 -4.58 17.18 -9.38
C ALA A 156 -4.20 16.19 -10.50
N THR A 157 -4.30 14.88 -10.24
CA THR A 157 -4.04 13.85 -11.26
C THR A 157 -5.13 13.84 -12.33
N ALA A 158 -6.40 13.97 -11.94
CA ALA A 158 -7.51 14.10 -12.88
C ALA A 158 -7.37 15.35 -13.75
N HIS A 159 -6.99 16.49 -13.15
CA HIS A 159 -6.77 17.75 -13.86
C HIS A 159 -5.57 17.66 -14.83
N ALA A 160 -4.49 16.98 -14.44
CA ALA A 160 -3.33 16.75 -15.31
C ALA A 160 -3.68 15.83 -16.50
N LEU A 161 -4.51 14.80 -16.29
CA LEU A 161 -5.02 13.95 -17.37
C LEU A 161 -5.96 14.73 -18.31
N GLU A 162 -6.80 15.61 -17.78
CA GLU A 162 -7.64 16.51 -18.59
C GLU A 162 -6.80 17.51 -19.40
N GLU A 163 -5.73 18.06 -18.84
CA GLU A 163 -4.79 18.93 -19.56
C GLU A 163 -4.02 18.18 -20.66
N GLU A 164 -3.63 16.92 -20.47
CA GLU A 164 -3.04 16.11 -21.54
C GLU A 164 -4.04 15.81 -22.66
N ILE A 165 -5.30 15.49 -22.31
CA ILE A 165 -6.38 15.25 -23.30
C ILE A 165 -6.71 16.53 -24.08
N ASN A 166 -6.63 17.69 -23.42
CA ASN A 166 -6.95 18.99 -24.02
C ASN A 166 -5.72 19.73 -24.57
N SER A 167 -4.55 19.08 -24.59
CA SER A 167 -3.30 19.66 -25.10
C SER A 167 -3.39 19.90 -26.63
N PRO A 168 -3.06 21.10 -27.13
CA PRO A 168 -3.15 21.43 -28.57
C PRO A 168 -2.23 20.59 -29.46
N CYS A 169 -1.25 19.88 -28.87
CA CYS A 169 -0.27 19.08 -29.60
C CYS A 169 -0.92 17.89 -30.36
N MET A 170 -2.06 17.37 -29.88
CA MET A 170 -2.82 16.31 -30.55
C MET A 170 -3.92 16.84 -31.50
N ALA A 171 -4.13 18.16 -31.58
CA ALA A 171 -5.15 18.76 -32.46
C ALA A 171 -4.73 18.78 -33.95
N TRP A 172 -3.44 18.67 -34.25
CA TRP A 172 -2.93 18.63 -35.63
C TRP A 172 -3.08 17.25 -36.31
N GLY A 173 -3.43 16.20 -35.56
CA GLY A 173 -3.66 14.86 -36.12
C GLY A 173 -5.06 14.62 -36.72
N ARG A 174 -6.02 15.51 -36.46
CA ARG A 174 -7.42 15.34 -36.92
C ARG A 174 -7.81 16.21 -38.13
N SER A 175 -6.92 17.07 -38.62
CA SER A 175 -7.20 17.98 -39.75
C SER A 175 -6.64 17.50 -41.12
N LEU A 176 -5.96 16.36 -41.18
CA LEU A 176 -5.34 15.82 -42.41
C LEU A 176 -6.01 14.55 -42.95
N MET A 177 -7.34 14.40 -42.81
CA MET A 177 -8.12 13.33 -43.47
C MET A 177 -9.48 13.81 -44.02
N LYS A 178 -9.61 15.10 -44.39
CA LYS A 178 -10.83 15.63 -45.02
C LYS A 178 -10.61 16.45 -46.30
N LYS A 179 -9.52 16.20 -47.04
CA LYS A 179 -9.35 16.71 -48.42
C LYS A 179 -8.71 15.65 -49.32
N LYS A 180 -9.48 14.63 -49.69
CA LYS A 180 -9.25 13.86 -50.92
C LYS A 180 -10.52 13.10 -51.35
N ILE A 181 -11.60 13.84 -51.62
CA ILE A 181 -12.71 13.39 -52.47
C ILE A 181 -13.13 14.63 -53.26
N VAL A 182 -12.54 14.78 -54.44
CA VAL A 182 -13.10 14.89 -55.80
C VAL A 182 -11.93 15.30 -56.69
#